data_AF-A0AAD9SWG9-F1
#
_entry.id   AF-A0AAD9SWG9-F1
#
_cell.length_a   1.000
_cell.length_b   1.000
_cell.length_c   1.000
_cell.angle_alpha   90.00
_cell.angle_beta   90.00
_cell.angle_gamma   90.00
#
_symmetry.space_group_name_H-M   'P 1'
#
loop_
_entity.id
_entity.type
_entity.pdbx_description
1 polymer ?
#
loop_
_entity_poly.entity_id
_entity_poly.type
_entity_poly.pdbx_seq_one_letter_code
_entity_poly.pdbx_strand_id
1 'polypeptide(L)'
;MEIPNSRHNSRIFTKTVPIRNLYDSGPADGSPATPSILTVGISGLSYIARKVSYRGTNVYKADNLIPQTIVLSVHGACREEGTPNSQGYYGVHFGERSGHNEFNNLPRFEKQTRQAAPLYAIKRAIEIVEDEQWTFKTLVIKTHLKYVADSLSQDVWLWEENNYQNTEGFEVVNRFLIEKIHHMILEAKKERGLRIKLWFVSVGDNKDAILLANKALNKRLSIADPDPPDIPLERAVQYYMYEAPKDPDALELCLRVGIGLKRGYSRSFTGVNVPIRRLVITGEDRPRNFERLFGPDWKAAVETEWRIIRLEILKPEQDVVGAMLDRGAPYYRPRLATEEEKLALSHASILETQKVDLTISISLADLLTLNNVRQ
;
A
#
# COMPACT_ATOMS: atom_id res chain seq x y z
N MET A 1 39.86 12.83 -55.22
CA MET A 1 40.08 12.82 -53.76
C MET A 1 38.70 13.03 -53.15
N GLU A 2 38.10 11.94 -52.67
CA GLU A 2 36.68 11.83 -52.33
C GLU A 2 36.39 12.32 -50.91
N ILE A 3 35.19 12.89 -50.73
CA ILE A 3 34.61 13.29 -49.44
C ILE A 3 33.80 12.11 -48.87
N PRO A 4 33.93 11.75 -47.58
CA PRO A 4 32.94 10.93 -46.91
C PRO A 4 31.98 11.78 -46.07
N ASN A 5 30.71 11.69 -46.45
CA ASN A 5 29.52 12.23 -45.79
C ASN A 5 29.16 11.35 -44.58
N SER A 6 29.01 11.92 -43.38
CA SER A 6 28.53 11.22 -42.19
C SER A 6 27.03 10.96 -42.28
N ARG A 7 26.63 9.69 -42.52
CA ARG A 7 25.22 9.28 -42.48
C ARG A 7 24.87 8.67 -41.11
N HIS A 8 23.84 9.26 -40.50
CA HIS A 8 23.09 8.74 -39.37
C HIS A 8 22.62 7.29 -39.57
N ASN A 9 22.91 6.43 -38.61
CA ASN A 9 22.28 5.12 -38.47
C ASN A 9 21.18 5.17 -37.40
N SER A 10 20.06 5.82 -37.70
CA SER A 10 18.80 5.56 -37.01
C SER A 10 18.04 4.51 -37.83
N ARG A 11 18.29 3.22 -37.55
CA ARG A 11 17.46 2.13 -38.11
C ARG A 11 16.07 2.21 -37.49
N ILE A 12 15.16 2.89 -38.19
CA ILE A 12 13.73 2.86 -37.89
C ILE A 12 13.19 1.52 -38.36
N PHE A 13 12.91 0.62 -37.43
CA PHE A 13 12.16 -0.61 -37.73
C PHE A 13 10.66 -0.32 -37.62
N THR A 14 9.99 -0.06 -38.74
CA THR A 14 8.52 -0.06 -38.80
C THR A 14 8.02 -1.49 -38.98
N LYS A 15 7.71 -2.20 -37.88
CA LYS A 15 7.00 -3.48 -37.96
C LYS A 15 5.50 -3.19 -37.97
N THR A 16 4.85 -3.44 -39.11
CA THR A 16 3.40 -3.37 -39.25
C THR A 16 2.84 -4.78 -39.04
N VAL A 17 1.92 -4.97 -38.10
CA VAL A 17 1.21 -6.24 -37.90
C VAL A 17 -0.19 -6.11 -38.50
N PRO A 18 -0.51 -6.74 -39.64
CA PRO A 18 -1.86 -6.75 -40.20
C PRO A 18 -2.75 -7.76 -39.47
N ILE A 19 -4.02 -7.40 -39.27
CA ILE A 19 -5.05 -8.29 -38.71
C ILE A 19 -5.65 -9.16 -39.82
N ARG A 20 -5.62 -10.48 -39.64
CA ARG A 20 -6.48 -11.42 -40.37
C ARG A 20 -7.65 -11.79 -39.46
N ASN A 21 -8.84 -11.36 -39.83
CA ASN A 21 -10.17 -11.74 -39.29
C ASN A 21 -10.57 -11.23 -37.89
N LEU A 22 -11.56 -10.34 -37.86
CA LEU A 22 -12.07 -9.64 -36.67
C LEU A 22 -13.43 -10.20 -36.16
N TYR A 23 -13.92 -11.32 -36.70
CA TYR A 23 -15.31 -11.75 -36.50
C TYR A 23 -15.52 -13.08 -35.79
N ASP A 24 -14.47 -13.87 -35.53
CA ASP A 24 -14.63 -15.13 -34.79
C ASP A 24 -14.36 -14.91 -33.31
N SER A 25 -15.41 -15.07 -32.50
CA SER A 25 -15.26 -15.35 -31.07
C SER A 25 -14.81 -16.80 -30.89
N GLY A 26 -13.67 -17.02 -30.22
CA GLY A 26 -13.25 -18.33 -29.72
C GLY A 26 -11.90 -18.83 -30.25
N PRO A 27 -11.16 -19.67 -29.48
CA PRO A 27 -9.74 -19.97 -29.73
C PRO A 27 -9.56 -21.07 -30.79
N ALA A 28 -8.64 -20.90 -31.76
CA ALA A 28 -7.94 -21.98 -32.50
C ALA A 28 -7.12 -21.44 -33.71
N ASP A 29 -5.89 -20.96 -33.48
CA ASP A 29 -4.82 -21.16 -34.48
C ASP A 29 -3.41 -21.34 -33.87
N GLY A 30 -3.30 -21.41 -32.54
CA GLY A 30 -2.02 -21.63 -31.88
C GLY A 30 -1.01 -20.47 -32.01
N SER A 31 -1.38 -19.33 -32.60
CA SER A 31 -0.54 -18.13 -32.63
C SER A 31 -1.00 -17.13 -31.57
N PRO A 32 -0.19 -16.85 -30.53
CA PRO A 32 -0.53 -15.80 -29.57
C PRO A 32 -0.38 -14.42 -30.23
N ALA A 33 -1.49 -13.79 -30.59
CA ALA A 33 -1.52 -12.33 -30.68
C ALA A 33 -1.43 -11.80 -29.24
N THR A 34 -0.27 -11.28 -28.84
CA THR A 34 -0.09 -10.67 -27.51
C THR A 34 -0.99 -9.43 -27.39
N PRO A 35 -2.05 -9.45 -26.55
CA PRO A 35 -3.10 -8.41 -26.52
C PRO A 35 -2.57 -7.02 -26.17
N SER A 36 -1.45 -6.93 -25.45
CA SER A 36 -0.77 -5.69 -25.06
C SER A 36 -0.30 -4.85 -26.25
N ILE A 37 -0.02 -5.46 -27.41
CA ILE A 37 0.37 -4.72 -28.62
C ILE A 37 -0.82 -3.95 -29.22
N LEU A 38 -2.05 -4.26 -28.82
CA LEU A 38 -3.26 -3.75 -29.46
C LEU A 38 -4.11 -2.85 -28.55
N THR A 39 -3.76 -2.66 -27.28
CA THR A 39 -4.51 -1.78 -26.37
C THR A 39 -3.90 -0.38 -26.30
N VAL A 40 -4.72 0.65 -26.46
CA VAL A 40 -4.31 2.07 -26.38
C VAL A 40 -5.14 2.78 -25.32
N GLY A 41 -4.47 3.47 -24.40
CA GLY A 41 -5.11 4.29 -23.37
C GLY A 41 -5.48 5.68 -23.90
N ILE A 42 -6.76 6.06 -23.82
CA ILE A 42 -7.28 7.38 -24.19
C ILE A 42 -8.29 7.80 -23.13
N SER A 43 -8.09 8.99 -22.57
CA SER A 43 -8.98 9.56 -21.53
C SER A 43 -9.24 8.62 -20.36
N GLY A 44 -8.22 7.84 -19.96
CA GLY A 44 -8.32 6.87 -18.87
C GLY A 44 -9.01 5.54 -19.24
N LEU A 45 -9.41 5.32 -20.48
CA LEU A 45 -9.98 4.05 -20.95
C LEU A 45 -9.04 3.36 -21.93
N SER A 46 -9.03 2.03 -21.92
CA SER A 46 -8.23 1.23 -22.85
C SER A 46 -9.09 0.75 -24.03
N TYR A 47 -8.60 0.91 -25.26
CA TYR A 47 -9.31 0.58 -26.50
C TYR A 47 -8.49 -0.39 -27.36
N ILE A 48 -9.15 -1.19 -28.21
CA ILE A 48 -8.44 -2.01 -29.21
C ILE A 48 -8.07 -1.15 -30.41
N ALA A 49 -6.84 -1.26 -30.91
CA ALA A 49 -6.36 -0.67 -32.14
C ALA A 49 -6.21 -1.73 -33.26
N ARG A 50 -6.73 -1.42 -34.46
CA ARG A 50 -6.59 -2.21 -35.68
C ARG A 50 -5.15 -2.27 -36.21
N LYS A 51 -4.39 -1.20 -35.96
CA LYS A 51 -3.01 -1.06 -36.44
C LYS A 51 -2.22 -0.22 -35.45
N VAL A 52 -1.15 -0.80 -34.90
CA VAL A 52 -0.22 -0.09 -34.03
C VAL A 52 1.07 0.16 -34.81
N SER A 53 1.37 1.42 -35.09
CA SER A 53 2.62 1.85 -35.70
C SER A 53 3.46 2.55 -34.63
N TYR A 54 4.54 1.91 -34.19
CA TYR A 54 5.49 2.50 -33.25
C TYR A 54 6.37 3.50 -34.01
N ARG A 55 5.97 4.77 -34.03
CA ARG A 55 6.87 5.89 -34.28
C ARG A 55 7.10 6.53 -32.92
N GLY A 56 8.35 6.85 -32.58
CA GLY A 56 8.84 7.18 -31.23
C GLY A 56 8.26 8.43 -30.54
N THR A 57 7.00 8.78 -30.79
CA THR A 57 6.26 9.88 -30.16
C THR A 57 4.98 9.44 -29.42
N ASN A 58 4.68 8.15 -29.29
CA ASN A 58 3.48 7.63 -28.57
C ASN A 58 2.12 8.22 -29.03
N VAL A 59 2.05 8.90 -30.19
CA VAL A 59 0.80 9.49 -30.67
C VAL A 59 0.05 8.47 -31.55
N TYR A 60 -1.05 7.94 -31.03
CA TYR A 60 -1.95 7.05 -31.76
C TYR A 60 -2.97 7.89 -32.54
N LYS A 61 -3.19 7.57 -33.82
CA LYS A 61 -4.30 8.16 -34.59
C LYS A 61 -5.61 7.48 -34.18
N ALA A 62 -6.62 8.26 -33.80
CA ALA A 62 -7.94 7.78 -33.40
C ALA A 62 -8.60 6.86 -34.46
N ASP A 63 -8.33 7.10 -35.74
CA ASP A 63 -8.85 6.32 -36.87
C ASP A 63 -8.42 4.85 -36.87
N ASN A 64 -7.38 4.51 -36.11
CA ASN A 64 -6.91 3.12 -35.97
C ASN A 64 -7.63 2.36 -34.86
N LEU A 65 -8.45 3.01 -34.03
CA LEU A 65 -9.18 2.33 -32.98
C LEU A 65 -10.30 1.49 -33.59
N ILE A 66 -10.70 0.44 -32.88
CA ILE A 66 -12.00 -0.18 -33.10
C ILE A 66 -12.98 0.67 -32.29
N PRO A 67 -13.68 1.63 -32.92
CA PRO A 67 -14.64 2.45 -32.21
C PRO A 67 -15.66 1.53 -31.53
N GLN A 68 -16.18 1.95 -30.38
CA GLN A 68 -17.18 1.21 -29.61
C GLN A 68 -16.70 -0.11 -28.99
N THR A 69 -15.38 -0.30 -28.81
CA THR A 69 -14.85 -1.43 -28.01
C THR A 69 -13.88 -0.92 -26.95
N ILE A 70 -14.24 -1.14 -25.69
CA ILE A 70 -13.32 -0.91 -24.56
C ILE A 70 -12.76 -2.24 -24.05
N VAL A 71 -11.56 -2.18 -23.49
CA VAL A 71 -10.86 -3.30 -22.87
C VAL A 71 -10.58 -2.93 -21.43
N LEU A 72 -10.82 -3.84 -20.50
CA LEU A 72 -10.38 -3.69 -19.11
C LEU A 72 -9.71 -4.97 -18.63
N SER A 73 -9.01 -4.90 -17.52
CA SER A 73 -8.38 -6.03 -16.86
C SER A 73 -8.99 -6.24 -15.48
N VAL A 74 -9.18 -7.49 -15.08
CA VAL A 74 -9.65 -7.86 -13.75
C VAL A 74 -8.70 -8.82 -13.07
N HIS A 75 -8.66 -8.77 -11.74
CA HIS A 75 -7.98 -9.75 -10.92
C HIS A 75 -8.62 -9.85 -9.54
N GLY A 76 -8.29 -10.90 -8.81
CA GLY A 76 -8.62 -11.04 -7.41
C GLY A 76 -7.51 -11.75 -6.64
N ALA A 77 -7.40 -11.41 -5.37
CA ALA A 77 -6.48 -12.01 -4.41
C ALA A 77 -7.26 -12.47 -3.18
N CYS A 78 -6.72 -13.42 -2.43
CA CYS A 78 -7.27 -13.79 -1.12
C CYS A 78 -6.15 -14.10 -0.14
N ARG A 79 -6.30 -13.58 1.08
CA ARG A 79 -5.43 -13.85 2.23
C ARG A 79 -6.02 -14.97 3.06
N GLU A 80 -5.15 -15.83 3.61
CA GLU A 80 -5.53 -16.89 4.57
C GLU A 80 -6.67 -17.79 4.06
N GLU A 81 -6.68 -18.07 2.75
CA GLU A 81 -7.70 -18.88 2.10
C GLU A 81 -7.85 -20.24 2.78
N GLY A 82 -9.11 -20.63 3.01
CA GLY A 82 -9.45 -21.88 3.70
C GLY A 82 -9.50 -21.78 5.22
N THR A 83 -9.23 -20.60 5.79
CA THR A 83 -9.35 -20.35 7.24
C THR A 83 -10.58 -19.49 7.58
N PRO A 84 -11.03 -19.45 8.85
CA PRO A 84 -12.08 -18.53 9.29
C PRO A 84 -11.76 -17.04 9.08
N ASN A 85 -10.47 -16.70 8.90
CA ASN A 85 -10.00 -15.34 8.69
C ASN A 85 -9.82 -14.99 7.20
N SER A 86 -10.21 -15.89 6.29
CA SER A 86 -10.09 -15.71 4.84
C SER A 86 -10.66 -14.36 4.40
N GLN A 87 -9.93 -13.63 3.56
CA GLN A 87 -10.33 -12.33 3.05
C GLN A 87 -10.00 -12.20 1.58
N GLY A 88 -11.04 -12.02 0.76
CA GLY A 88 -10.93 -11.77 -0.66
C GLY A 88 -10.73 -10.28 -0.96
N TYR A 89 -10.10 -9.99 -2.09
CA TYR A 89 -9.83 -8.66 -2.59
C TYR A 89 -9.92 -8.67 -4.10
N TYR A 90 -10.43 -7.61 -4.71
CA TYR A 90 -10.56 -7.53 -6.16
C TYR A 90 -9.93 -6.25 -6.71
N GLY A 91 -9.60 -6.27 -8.00
CA GLY A 91 -9.11 -5.13 -8.75
C GLY A 91 -9.69 -5.12 -10.16
N VAL A 92 -10.17 -3.95 -10.59
CA VAL A 92 -10.71 -3.65 -11.91
C VAL A 92 -9.92 -2.48 -12.50
N HIS A 93 -9.25 -2.71 -13.62
CA HIS A 93 -8.41 -1.74 -14.30
C HIS A 93 -8.94 -1.41 -15.69
N PHE A 94 -9.52 -0.22 -15.85
CA PHE A 94 -10.01 0.30 -17.14
C PHE A 94 -8.90 0.91 -17.99
N GLY A 95 -7.87 1.46 -17.37
CA GLY A 95 -6.77 2.11 -18.07
C GLY A 95 -5.93 2.97 -17.16
N GLU A 96 -4.78 3.40 -17.66
CA GLU A 96 -3.90 4.29 -16.92
C GLU A 96 -4.63 5.58 -16.54
N ARG A 97 -4.59 5.95 -15.24
CA ARG A 97 -5.26 7.12 -14.67
C ARG A 97 -6.78 7.17 -14.86
N SER A 98 -7.43 6.03 -15.13
CA SER A 98 -8.90 5.96 -15.13
C SER A 98 -9.45 6.31 -13.75
N GLY A 99 -10.43 7.22 -13.70
CA GLY A 99 -11.24 7.44 -12.49
C GLY A 99 -12.11 6.23 -12.13
N HIS A 100 -12.30 5.30 -13.07
CA HIS A 100 -13.10 4.08 -12.90
C HIS A 100 -12.27 2.87 -12.45
N ASN A 101 -10.95 3.03 -12.28
CA ASN A 101 -10.13 1.98 -11.68
C ASN A 101 -10.58 1.73 -10.25
N GLU A 102 -11.03 0.52 -9.95
CA GLU A 102 -11.60 0.18 -8.65
C GLU A 102 -10.84 -0.99 -8.03
N PHE A 103 -10.62 -0.93 -6.71
CA PHE A 103 -10.09 -2.05 -5.94
C PHE A 103 -10.55 -1.96 -4.50
N ASN A 104 -10.99 -3.09 -3.95
CA ASN A 104 -11.47 -3.15 -2.57
C ASN A 104 -11.46 -4.58 -2.02
N ASN A 105 -11.85 -4.71 -0.76
CA ASN A 105 -12.17 -5.99 -0.15
C ASN A 105 -13.41 -6.58 -0.83
N LEU A 106 -13.39 -7.89 -1.02
CA LEU A 106 -14.57 -8.64 -1.38
C LEU A 106 -15.61 -8.48 -0.24
N PRO A 107 -16.90 -8.22 -0.54
CA PRO A 107 -17.91 -8.10 0.50
C PRO A 107 -17.99 -9.36 1.37
N ARG A 108 -18.22 -9.20 2.68
CA ARG A 108 -18.20 -10.32 3.64
C ARG A 108 -19.24 -11.41 3.37
N PHE A 109 -20.33 -11.09 2.66
CA PHE A 109 -21.35 -12.05 2.29
C PHE A 109 -20.96 -12.90 1.08
N GLU A 110 -19.94 -12.50 0.32
CA GLU A 110 -19.36 -13.32 -0.74
C GLU A 110 -18.36 -14.31 -0.15
N LYS A 111 -18.16 -15.45 -0.83
CA LYS A 111 -17.15 -16.43 -0.43
C LYS A 111 -15.76 -15.81 -0.50
N GLN A 112 -15.02 -15.79 0.61
CA GLN A 112 -13.70 -15.18 0.70
C GLN A 112 -12.61 -16.12 0.13
N THR A 113 -12.58 -16.29 -1.20
CA THR A 113 -11.65 -17.23 -1.88
C THR A 113 -10.93 -16.56 -3.04
N ARG A 114 -9.81 -17.16 -3.48
CA ARG A 114 -9.04 -16.69 -4.66
C ARG A 114 -9.83 -16.84 -5.96
N GLN A 115 -10.84 -17.70 -5.99
CA GLN A 115 -11.69 -17.93 -7.16
C GLN A 115 -12.89 -16.98 -7.20
N ALA A 116 -13.52 -16.69 -6.06
CA ALA A 116 -14.67 -15.79 -5.98
C ALA A 116 -14.28 -14.31 -6.20
N ALA A 117 -13.12 -13.90 -5.68
CA ALA A 117 -12.64 -12.53 -5.79
C ALA A 117 -12.54 -11.99 -7.25
N PRO A 118 -11.91 -12.69 -8.21
CA PRO A 118 -11.85 -12.25 -9.59
C PRO A 118 -13.21 -12.35 -10.32
N LEU A 119 -14.10 -13.28 -9.95
CA LEU A 119 -15.48 -13.29 -10.46
C LEU A 119 -16.22 -12.04 -10.01
N TYR A 120 -16.09 -11.66 -8.75
CA TYR A 120 -16.68 -10.43 -8.23
C TYR A 120 -16.10 -9.18 -8.90
N ALA A 121 -14.81 -9.18 -9.25
CA ALA A 121 -14.20 -8.12 -10.05
C ALA A 121 -14.91 -7.95 -11.41
N ILE A 122 -15.32 -9.04 -12.06
CA ILE A 122 -16.11 -9.00 -13.31
C ILE A 122 -17.48 -8.39 -13.05
N LYS A 123 -18.18 -8.85 -12.02
CA LYS A 123 -19.48 -8.27 -11.61
C LYS A 123 -19.36 -6.75 -11.42
N ARG A 124 -18.37 -6.28 -10.65
CA ARG A 124 -18.12 -4.85 -10.44
C ARG A 124 -17.80 -4.11 -11.73
N ALA A 125 -17.00 -4.70 -12.62
CA ALA A 125 -16.69 -4.09 -13.90
C ALA A 125 -17.94 -3.86 -14.76
N ILE A 126 -18.89 -4.80 -14.75
CA ILE A 126 -20.16 -4.66 -15.47
C ILE A 126 -21.01 -3.57 -14.83
N GLU A 127 -21.14 -3.56 -13.49
CA GLU A 127 -21.89 -2.53 -12.75
C GLU A 127 -21.36 -1.12 -13.05
N ILE A 128 -20.03 -0.92 -13.04
CA ILE A 128 -19.42 0.37 -13.37
C ILE A 128 -19.78 0.80 -14.81
N VAL A 129 -19.74 -0.13 -15.77
CA VAL A 129 -20.09 0.15 -17.17
C VAL A 129 -21.58 0.47 -17.36
N GLU A 130 -22.43 -0.09 -16.50
CA GLU A 130 -23.86 0.18 -16.46
C GLU A 130 -24.16 1.55 -15.88
N ASP A 131 -23.54 1.88 -14.74
CA ASP A 131 -23.70 3.17 -14.06
C ASP A 131 -23.24 4.35 -14.93
N GLU A 132 -22.13 4.19 -15.66
CA GLU A 132 -21.58 5.24 -16.53
C GLU A 132 -22.36 5.45 -17.85
N GLN A 133 -23.29 4.56 -18.18
CA GLN A 133 -24.12 4.63 -19.40
C GLN A 133 -23.34 4.82 -20.71
N TRP A 134 -22.10 4.29 -20.77
CA TRP A 134 -21.27 4.44 -21.96
C TRP A 134 -21.90 3.86 -23.22
N THR A 135 -21.58 4.45 -24.38
CA THR A 135 -22.23 4.16 -25.67
C THR A 135 -21.51 3.10 -26.52
N PHE A 136 -20.47 2.46 -25.99
CA PHE A 136 -19.78 1.39 -26.71
C PHE A 136 -20.65 0.13 -26.85
N LYS A 137 -20.31 -0.69 -27.83
CA LYS A 137 -21.06 -1.91 -28.19
C LYS A 137 -20.36 -3.18 -27.76
N THR A 138 -19.09 -3.08 -27.35
CA THR A 138 -18.31 -4.23 -26.92
C THR A 138 -17.47 -3.87 -25.70
N LEU A 139 -17.55 -4.70 -24.67
CA LEU A 139 -16.68 -4.69 -23.51
C LEU A 139 -15.82 -5.97 -23.53
N VAL A 140 -14.51 -5.81 -23.51
CA VAL A 140 -13.56 -6.93 -23.42
C VAL A 140 -12.94 -6.95 -22.02
N ILE A 141 -13.14 -8.05 -21.31
CA ILE A 141 -12.64 -8.26 -19.95
C ILE A 141 -11.46 -9.23 -20.01
N LYS A 142 -10.27 -8.75 -19.68
CA LYS A 142 -9.04 -9.54 -19.63
C LYS A 142 -8.84 -10.16 -18.25
N THR A 143 -8.45 -11.42 -18.21
CA THR A 143 -7.97 -12.12 -17.01
C THR A 143 -6.91 -13.15 -17.37
N HIS A 144 -5.97 -13.43 -16.47
CA HIS A 144 -5.02 -14.53 -16.63
C HIS A 144 -5.43 -15.78 -15.84
N LEU A 145 -6.64 -15.79 -15.28
CA LEU A 145 -7.18 -16.89 -14.52
C LEU A 145 -8.08 -17.73 -15.42
N LYS A 146 -7.55 -18.88 -15.87
CA LYS A 146 -8.24 -19.78 -16.80
C LYS A 146 -9.62 -20.18 -16.27
N TYR A 147 -9.71 -20.55 -14.99
CA TYR A 147 -10.97 -20.85 -14.32
C TYR A 147 -12.05 -19.79 -14.56
N VAL A 148 -11.72 -18.50 -14.41
CA VAL A 148 -12.68 -17.39 -14.55
C VAL A 148 -13.12 -17.25 -16.00
N ALA A 149 -12.18 -17.36 -16.94
CA ALA A 149 -12.48 -17.25 -18.37
C ALA A 149 -13.37 -18.41 -18.85
N ASP A 150 -13.02 -19.65 -18.50
CA ASP A 150 -13.76 -20.85 -18.88
C ASP A 150 -15.15 -20.86 -18.25
N SER A 151 -15.23 -20.55 -16.94
CA SER A 151 -16.49 -20.54 -16.17
C SER A 151 -17.57 -19.70 -16.85
N LEU A 152 -17.22 -18.52 -17.37
CA LEU A 152 -18.19 -17.55 -17.90
C LEU A 152 -18.31 -17.57 -19.44
N SER A 153 -17.50 -18.37 -20.14
CA SER A 153 -17.54 -18.46 -21.60
C SER A 153 -18.03 -19.81 -22.13
N GLN A 154 -17.74 -20.90 -21.41
CA GLN A 154 -18.04 -22.27 -21.82
C GLN A 154 -18.85 -22.98 -20.75
N ASP A 155 -18.32 -23.06 -19.53
CA ASP A 155 -18.87 -23.97 -18.51
C ASP A 155 -20.25 -23.54 -18.01
N VAL A 156 -20.50 -22.24 -17.91
CA VAL A 156 -21.80 -21.72 -17.41
C VAL A 156 -23.00 -22.21 -18.22
N TRP A 157 -22.86 -22.41 -19.53
CA TRP A 157 -23.95 -22.92 -20.36
C TRP A 157 -24.27 -24.38 -20.03
N LEU A 158 -23.23 -25.20 -19.84
CA LEU A 158 -23.40 -26.60 -19.42
C LEU A 158 -23.95 -26.68 -17.99
N TRP A 159 -23.50 -25.78 -17.11
CA TRP A 159 -23.98 -25.70 -15.74
C TRP A 159 -25.43 -25.24 -15.65
N GLU A 160 -25.85 -24.27 -16.46
CA GLU A 160 -27.25 -23.84 -16.50
C GLU A 160 -28.18 -25.00 -16.87
N GLU A 161 -27.79 -25.82 -17.85
CA GLU A 161 -28.57 -26.99 -18.29
C GLU A 161 -28.66 -28.10 -17.23
N ASN A 162 -27.66 -28.22 -16.36
CA ASN A 162 -27.57 -29.31 -15.37
C ASN A 162 -27.83 -28.87 -13.91
N ASN A 163 -28.48 -27.72 -13.71
CA ASN A 163 -28.75 -27.13 -12.39
C ASN A 163 -27.48 -26.82 -11.56
N TYR A 164 -26.41 -26.41 -12.25
CA TYR A 164 -25.12 -26.01 -11.71
C TYR A 164 -24.42 -27.11 -10.92
N GLN A 165 -24.38 -28.32 -11.49
CA GLN A 165 -23.65 -29.45 -10.95
C GLN A 165 -22.32 -29.66 -11.70
N ASN A 166 -21.27 -30.02 -10.96
CA ASN A 166 -19.98 -30.41 -11.52
C ASN A 166 -20.02 -31.86 -12.02
N THR A 167 -18.90 -32.34 -12.58
CA THR A 167 -18.78 -33.71 -13.13
C THR A 167 -18.96 -34.83 -12.09
N GLU A 168 -18.87 -34.49 -10.81
CA GLU A 168 -19.06 -35.41 -9.68
C GLU A 168 -20.49 -35.34 -9.11
N GLY A 169 -21.37 -34.51 -9.68
CA GLY A 169 -22.74 -34.29 -9.22
C GLY A 169 -22.88 -33.33 -8.05
N PHE A 170 -21.80 -32.69 -7.60
CA PHE A 170 -21.84 -31.66 -6.55
C PHE A 170 -22.13 -30.29 -7.12
N GLU A 171 -22.75 -29.42 -6.33
CA GLU A 171 -22.99 -28.04 -6.73
C GLU A 171 -21.68 -27.28 -7.01
N VAL A 172 -21.68 -26.48 -8.09
CA VAL A 172 -20.55 -25.63 -8.47
C VAL A 172 -20.26 -24.62 -7.35
N VAL A 173 -19.00 -24.61 -6.87
CA VAL A 173 -18.59 -23.86 -5.67
C VAL A 173 -18.99 -22.38 -5.72
N ASN A 174 -18.86 -21.71 -6.85
CA ASN A 174 -19.19 -20.28 -7.00
C ASN A 174 -20.49 -20.04 -7.79
N ARG A 175 -21.41 -21.02 -7.80
CA ARG A 175 -22.67 -21.01 -8.57
C ARG A 175 -23.35 -19.64 -8.56
N PHE A 176 -23.76 -19.16 -7.39
CA PHE A 176 -24.59 -17.94 -7.29
C PHE A 176 -23.93 -16.72 -7.93
N LEU A 177 -22.60 -16.60 -7.81
CA LEU A 177 -21.87 -15.47 -8.39
C LEU A 177 -21.72 -15.64 -9.90
N ILE A 178 -21.44 -16.85 -10.38
CA ILE A 178 -21.33 -17.17 -11.81
C ILE A 178 -22.68 -16.95 -12.51
N GLU A 179 -23.76 -17.51 -11.95
CA GLU A 179 -25.13 -17.36 -12.42
C GLU A 179 -25.53 -15.88 -12.50
N LYS A 180 -25.24 -15.10 -11.44
CA LYS A 180 -25.50 -13.66 -11.42
C LYS A 180 -24.76 -12.93 -12.54
N ILE A 181 -23.46 -13.18 -12.72
CA ILE A 181 -22.67 -12.53 -13.77
C ILE A 181 -23.19 -12.93 -15.16
N HIS A 182 -23.57 -14.19 -15.34
CA HIS A 182 -24.12 -14.69 -16.58
C HIS A 182 -25.43 -13.97 -16.95
N HIS A 183 -26.36 -13.82 -16.01
CA HIS A 183 -27.58 -13.04 -16.21
C HIS A 183 -27.27 -11.59 -16.58
N MET A 184 -26.36 -10.92 -15.86
CA MET A 184 -25.95 -9.55 -16.20
C MET A 184 -25.39 -9.45 -17.63
N ILE A 185 -24.61 -10.44 -18.09
CA ILE A 185 -24.10 -10.48 -19.47
C ILE A 185 -25.23 -10.61 -20.49
N LEU A 186 -26.23 -11.46 -20.23
CA LEU A 186 -27.38 -11.64 -21.11
C LEU A 186 -28.26 -10.38 -21.15
N GLU A 187 -28.52 -9.76 -20.00
CA GLU A 187 -29.29 -8.53 -19.87
C GLU A 187 -28.61 -7.36 -20.59
N ALA A 188 -27.31 -7.15 -20.36
CA ALA A 188 -26.54 -6.12 -21.05
C ALA A 188 -26.61 -6.26 -22.58
N LYS A 189 -26.58 -7.50 -23.10
CA LYS A 189 -26.75 -7.78 -24.53
C LYS A 189 -28.18 -7.49 -25.00
N LYS A 190 -29.19 -7.94 -24.26
CA LYS A 190 -30.61 -7.81 -24.61
C LYS A 190 -31.08 -6.35 -24.60
N GLU A 191 -30.73 -5.60 -23.57
CA GLU A 191 -31.26 -4.25 -23.34
C GLU A 191 -30.47 -3.16 -24.05
N ARG A 192 -29.13 -3.28 -24.08
CA ARG A 192 -28.24 -2.23 -24.59
C ARG A 192 -27.52 -2.63 -25.88
N GLY A 193 -27.62 -3.89 -26.30
CA GLY A 193 -26.79 -4.44 -27.37
C GLY A 193 -25.30 -4.48 -27.00
N LEU A 194 -24.98 -4.48 -25.69
CA LEU A 194 -23.60 -4.53 -25.21
C LEU A 194 -23.09 -5.97 -25.25
N ARG A 195 -22.05 -6.22 -26.04
CA ARG A 195 -21.39 -7.53 -26.12
C ARG A 195 -20.23 -7.59 -25.13
N ILE A 196 -20.35 -8.44 -24.13
CA ILE A 196 -19.26 -8.69 -23.18
C ILE A 196 -18.47 -9.91 -23.68
N LYS A 197 -17.14 -9.76 -23.78
CA LYS A 197 -16.21 -10.81 -24.19
C LYS A 197 -15.16 -11.00 -23.11
N LEU A 198 -14.80 -12.25 -22.86
CA LEU A 198 -13.70 -12.58 -21.94
C LEU A 198 -12.47 -12.98 -22.73
N TRP A 199 -11.32 -12.45 -22.35
CA TRP A 199 -10.01 -12.80 -22.89
C TRP A 199 -9.14 -13.42 -21.80
N PHE A 200 -8.73 -14.66 -22.03
CA PHE A 200 -7.64 -15.28 -21.30
C PHE A 200 -6.31 -14.75 -21.83
N VAL A 201 -5.52 -14.11 -20.96
CA VAL A 201 -4.27 -13.45 -21.32
C VAL A 201 -3.11 -13.92 -20.45
N SER A 202 -1.88 -13.59 -20.84
CA SER A 202 -0.72 -13.88 -19.99
C SER A 202 -0.76 -13.07 -18.68
N VAL A 203 -0.11 -13.56 -17.63
CA VAL A 203 0.05 -12.81 -16.36
C VAL A 203 0.64 -11.42 -16.62
N GLY A 204 1.58 -11.32 -17.57
CA GLY A 204 2.24 -10.06 -17.93
C GLY A 204 1.29 -9.01 -18.51
N ASP A 205 0.26 -9.44 -19.23
CA ASP A 205 -0.74 -8.56 -19.86
C ASP A 205 -1.88 -8.16 -18.92
N ASN A 206 -1.85 -8.68 -17.68
CA ASN A 206 -2.84 -8.42 -16.63
C ASN A 206 -2.22 -7.79 -15.37
N LYS A 207 -0.97 -7.31 -15.46
CA LYS A 207 -0.22 -6.74 -14.32
C LYS A 207 -0.97 -5.63 -13.59
N ASP A 208 -1.64 -4.74 -14.30
CA ASP A 208 -2.29 -3.58 -13.66
C ASP A 208 -3.43 -4.00 -12.73
N ALA A 209 -4.28 -4.93 -13.15
CA ALA A 209 -5.33 -5.45 -12.29
C ALA A 209 -4.77 -6.28 -11.13
N ILE A 210 -3.65 -6.98 -11.33
CA ILE A 210 -2.92 -7.66 -10.25
C ILE A 210 -2.44 -6.63 -9.23
N LEU A 211 -1.82 -5.53 -9.67
CA LEU A 211 -1.37 -4.45 -8.80
C LEU A 211 -2.53 -3.82 -8.04
N LEU A 212 -3.69 -3.62 -8.67
CA LEU A 212 -4.89 -3.08 -8.00
C LEU A 212 -5.43 -4.04 -6.92
N ALA A 213 -5.60 -5.33 -7.23
CA ALA A 213 -6.07 -6.30 -6.25
C ALA A 213 -5.09 -6.48 -5.08
N ASN A 214 -3.78 -6.50 -5.37
CA ASN A 214 -2.75 -6.55 -4.33
C ASN A 214 -2.66 -5.22 -3.57
N LYS A 215 -2.97 -4.09 -4.19
CA LYS A 215 -3.11 -2.81 -3.48
C LYS A 215 -4.28 -2.85 -2.51
N ALA A 216 -5.40 -3.51 -2.82
CA ALA A 216 -6.48 -3.73 -1.84
C ALA A 216 -6.01 -4.64 -0.68
N LEU A 217 -5.31 -5.73 -1.02
CA LEU A 217 -4.72 -6.66 -0.04
C LEU A 217 -3.71 -5.94 0.88
N ASN A 218 -2.91 -5.03 0.33
CA ASN A 218 -1.90 -4.24 1.04
C ASN A 218 -2.46 -2.96 1.67
N LYS A 219 -3.58 -2.41 1.18
CA LYS A 219 -4.34 -1.33 1.83
C LYS A 219 -4.83 -1.77 3.21
N ARG A 220 -4.91 -3.08 3.45
CA ARG A 220 -5.06 -3.65 4.79
C ARG A 220 -3.75 -3.93 5.52
N LEU A 221 -2.59 -4.10 4.87
CA LEU A 221 -1.29 -4.00 5.58
C LEU A 221 -1.09 -2.60 6.17
N SER A 222 -1.69 -1.55 5.60
CA SER A 222 -1.73 -0.23 6.26
C SER A 222 -2.77 -0.10 7.40
N ILE A 223 -3.57 -1.14 7.70
CA ILE A 223 -4.61 -1.13 8.77
C ILE A 223 -4.58 -2.39 9.67
N ALA A 224 -3.71 -3.37 9.45
CA ALA A 224 -3.53 -4.51 10.34
C ALA A 224 -2.08 -4.99 10.33
N ASP A 225 -1.46 -4.76 11.48
CA ASP A 225 -0.11 -5.05 11.98
C ASP A 225 1.06 -4.89 10.99
N PRO A 226 1.84 -3.80 11.10
CA PRO A 226 3.03 -3.60 10.27
C PRO A 226 4.05 -4.73 10.52
N ASP A 227 4.73 -5.13 9.45
CA ASP A 227 6.04 -5.80 9.57
C ASP A 227 6.92 -4.98 10.54
N PRO A 228 7.77 -5.64 11.35
CA PRO A 228 8.66 -4.95 12.27
C PRO A 228 9.45 -3.92 11.45
N PRO A 229 9.29 -2.64 11.77
CA PRO A 229 9.73 -1.57 10.89
C PRO A 229 11.23 -1.61 10.73
N ASP A 230 11.73 -1.27 9.55
CA ASP A 230 13.18 -1.26 9.28
C ASP A 230 13.94 -0.24 10.18
N ILE A 231 13.22 0.63 10.88
CA ILE A 231 13.76 1.65 11.78
C ILE A 231 13.72 1.14 13.23
N PRO A 232 14.87 1.04 13.94
CA PRO A 232 14.93 0.59 15.33
C PRO A 232 13.95 1.28 16.28
N LEU A 233 13.79 2.61 16.15
CA LEU A 233 12.84 3.40 16.94
C LEU A 233 11.39 2.93 16.75
N GLU A 234 10.98 2.67 15.51
CA GLU A 234 9.62 2.22 15.24
C GLU A 234 9.41 0.78 15.78
N ARG A 235 10.44 -0.08 15.79
CA ARG A 235 10.36 -1.43 16.37
C ARG A 235 10.17 -1.37 17.88
N ALA A 236 10.90 -0.48 18.53
CA ALA A 236 10.75 -0.22 19.97
C ALA A 236 9.37 0.33 20.31
N VAL A 237 8.83 1.24 19.50
CA VAL A 237 7.47 1.78 19.68
C VAL A 237 6.42 0.67 19.51
N GLN A 238 6.55 -0.18 18.50
CA GLN A 238 5.63 -1.30 18.30
C GLN A 238 5.72 -2.33 19.43
N TYR A 239 6.94 -2.68 19.85
CA TYR A 239 7.15 -3.57 20.98
C TYR A 239 6.45 -3.02 22.23
N TYR A 240 6.66 -1.73 22.53
CA TYR A 240 6.01 -1.05 23.65
C TYR A 240 4.47 -1.08 23.56
N MET A 241 3.92 -0.92 22.36
CA MET A 241 2.46 -0.85 22.16
C MET A 241 1.76 -2.21 22.13
N TYR A 242 2.45 -3.26 21.67
CA TYR A 242 1.82 -4.53 21.33
C TYR A 242 2.40 -5.73 22.09
N GLU A 243 3.69 -5.75 22.39
CA GLU A 243 4.35 -6.87 23.07
C GLU A 243 4.50 -6.63 24.57
N ALA A 244 4.97 -5.46 25.01
CA ALA A 244 5.10 -5.13 26.43
C ALA A 244 3.78 -5.30 27.23
N PRO A 245 2.58 -4.98 26.70
CA PRO A 245 1.31 -5.25 27.42
C PRO A 245 0.96 -6.73 27.57
N LYS A 246 1.68 -7.65 26.92
CA LYS A 246 1.53 -9.10 27.06
C LYS A 246 2.50 -9.67 28.11
N ASP A 247 3.57 -8.94 28.45
CA ASP A 247 4.54 -9.34 29.46
C ASP A 247 4.08 -8.91 30.87
N PRO A 248 3.80 -9.85 31.80
CA PRO A 248 3.38 -9.52 33.15
C PRO A 248 4.42 -8.68 33.91
N ASP A 249 5.70 -8.88 33.65
CA ASP A 249 6.77 -8.12 34.27
C ASP A 249 6.80 -6.66 33.80
N ALA A 250 6.52 -6.43 32.51
CA ALA A 250 6.43 -5.10 31.93
C ALA A 250 5.18 -4.35 32.43
N LEU A 251 4.06 -5.06 32.62
CA LEU A 251 2.86 -4.50 33.24
C LEU A 251 3.13 -4.07 34.68
N GLU A 252 3.80 -4.91 35.48
CA GLU A 252 4.17 -4.57 36.86
C GLU A 252 5.10 -3.35 36.92
N LEU A 253 6.12 -3.32 36.05
CA LEU A 253 7.02 -2.18 35.92
C LEU A 253 6.25 -0.90 35.60
N CYS A 254 5.38 -0.92 34.59
CA CYS A 254 4.57 0.24 34.19
C CYS A 254 3.67 0.75 35.32
N LEU A 255 3.02 -0.14 36.07
CA LEU A 255 2.26 0.25 37.26
C LEU A 255 3.14 0.95 38.30
N ARG A 256 4.32 0.39 38.56
CA ARG A 256 5.28 0.92 39.55
C ARG A 256 5.82 2.30 39.17
N VAL A 257 6.02 2.57 37.87
CA VAL A 257 6.54 3.85 37.39
C VAL A 257 5.45 4.83 36.92
N GLY A 258 4.18 4.45 37.06
CA GLY A 258 3.03 5.30 36.69
C GLY A 258 2.90 5.52 35.19
N ILE A 259 3.16 4.49 34.38
CA ILE A 259 2.93 4.44 32.93
C ILE A 259 1.66 3.64 32.65
N GLY A 260 0.76 4.18 31.82
CA GLY A 260 -0.42 3.45 31.35
C GLY A 260 -0.15 2.69 30.06
N LEU A 261 -0.08 1.35 30.11
CA LEU A 261 -0.09 0.49 28.93
C LEU A 261 -1.53 0.23 28.48
N LYS A 262 -2.03 1.03 27.52
CA LYS A 262 -3.32 0.75 26.86
C LYS A 262 -3.07 -0.19 25.68
N ARG A 263 -3.90 -1.23 25.52
CA ARG A 263 -3.87 -2.08 24.32
C ARG A 263 -4.31 -1.27 23.10
N GLY A 264 -3.49 -1.31 22.05
CA GLY A 264 -3.80 -0.70 20.75
C GLY A 264 -3.47 0.78 20.65
N TYR A 265 -3.69 1.33 19.45
CA TYR A 265 -3.39 2.73 19.12
C TYR A 265 -4.25 3.68 19.94
N SER A 266 -3.67 4.25 21.00
CA SER A 266 -4.31 5.36 21.71
C SER A 266 -3.84 6.68 21.08
N ARG A 267 -4.77 7.58 20.75
CA ARG A 267 -4.47 8.95 20.28
C ARG A 267 -3.62 9.77 21.27
N SER A 268 -3.34 9.24 22.46
CA SER A 268 -2.53 9.83 23.51
C SER A 268 -1.12 9.25 23.63
N PHE A 269 -0.63 8.46 22.66
CA PHE A 269 0.76 8.00 22.70
C PHE A 269 1.71 9.17 22.39
N THR A 270 2.45 9.63 23.40
CA THR A 270 3.34 10.80 23.34
C THR A 270 4.76 10.48 22.87
N GLY A 271 4.96 9.31 22.25
CA GLY A 271 6.28 8.80 21.86
C GLY A 271 7.01 8.08 23.00
N VAL A 272 8.30 7.80 22.78
CA VAL A 272 9.15 7.06 23.73
C VAL A 272 9.65 7.92 24.90
N ASN A 273 9.56 9.24 24.81
CA ASN A 273 10.14 10.15 25.81
C ASN A 273 9.50 10.02 27.19
N VAL A 274 8.17 9.94 27.27
CA VAL A 274 7.47 9.79 28.56
C VAL A 274 7.86 8.49 29.26
N PRO A 275 7.78 7.30 28.63
CA PRO A 275 8.18 6.07 29.30
C PRO A 275 9.67 6.04 29.66
N ILE A 276 10.58 6.52 28.80
CA ILE A 276 12.00 6.65 29.14
C ILE A 276 12.17 7.53 30.38
N ARG A 277 11.54 8.69 30.38
CA ARG A 277 11.67 9.67 31.47
C ARG A 277 11.10 9.14 32.78
N ARG A 278 10.02 8.37 32.72
CA ARG A 278 9.43 7.68 33.88
C ARG A 278 10.37 6.66 34.49
N LEU A 279 11.07 5.89 33.66
CA LEU A 279 12.13 5.00 34.16
C LEU A 279 13.23 5.81 34.85
N VAL A 280 13.66 6.93 34.26
CA VAL A 280 14.76 7.73 34.81
C VAL A 280 14.39 8.40 36.13
N ILE A 281 13.25 9.10 36.22
CA ILE A 281 12.86 9.82 37.45
C ILE A 281 12.55 8.87 38.60
N THR A 282 12.14 7.63 38.35
CA THR A 282 11.86 6.63 39.39
C THR A 282 13.09 5.80 39.76
N GLY A 283 14.21 5.96 39.03
CA GLY A 283 15.44 5.18 39.23
C GLY A 283 15.35 3.74 38.69
N GLU A 284 14.40 3.48 37.79
CA GLU A 284 14.14 2.20 37.14
C GLU A 284 14.75 2.12 35.73
N ASP A 285 15.62 3.05 35.34
CA ASP A 285 16.29 3.10 34.02
C ASP A 285 17.46 2.11 33.89
N ARG A 286 17.16 0.83 34.14
CA ARG A 286 18.11 -0.29 33.99
C ARG A 286 17.94 -0.95 32.61
N PRO A 287 19.00 -1.51 32.00
CA PRO A 287 18.92 -2.16 30.69
C PRO A 287 17.79 -3.18 30.55
N ARG A 288 17.56 -4.00 31.59
CA ARG A 288 16.48 -5.00 31.61
C ARG A 288 15.08 -4.37 31.54
N ASN A 289 14.90 -3.19 32.14
CA ASN A 289 13.62 -2.49 32.12
C ASN A 289 13.36 -1.84 30.75
N PHE A 290 14.41 -1.36 30.07
CA PHE A 290 14.29 -0.91 28.68
C PHE A 290 13.98 -2.07 27.74
N GLU A 291 14.63 -3.22 27.90
CA GLU A 291 14.36 -4.41 27.11
C GLU A 291 12.90 -4.89 27.27
N ARG A 292 12.37 -4.85 28.50
CA ARG A 292 10.95 -5.17 28.78
C ARG A 292 9.96 -4.21 28.15
N LEU A 293 10.30 -2.93 28.00
CA LEU A 293 9.39 -1.93 27.44
C LEU A 293 9.57 -1.71 25.94
N PHE A 294 10.76 -1.87 25.39
CA PHE A 294 11.12 -1.49 24.02
C PHE A 294 11.73 -2.63 23.21
N GLY A 295 11.84 -3.83 23.79
CA GLY A 295 12.34 -5.02 23.12
C GLY A 295 13.86 -5.18 23.15
N PRO A 296 14.38 -6.29 22.60
CA PRO A 296 15.80 -6.66 22.68
C PRO A 296 16.73 -5.65 21.98
N ASP A 297 16.23 -4.96 20.95
CA ASP A 297 16.98 -3.99 20.15
C ASP A 297 16.87 -2.55 20.68
N TRP A 298 16.41 -2.34 21.92
CA TRP A 298 16.13 -1.01 22.46
C TRP A 298 17.31 -0.05 22.39
N LYS A 299 18.55 -0.55 22.46
CA LYS A 299 19.74 0.31 22.40
C LYS A 299 19.85 1.05 21.08
N ALA A 300 19.60 0.36 19.96
CA ALA A 300 19.59 0.96 18.64
C ALA A 300 18.44 1.96 18.45
N ALA A 301 17.43 1.90 19.32
CA ALA A 301 16.18 2.64 19.20
C ALA A 301 16.11 3.89 20.09
N VAL A 302 16.56 3.79 21.35
CA VAL A 302 16.28 4.82 22.38
C VAL A 302 17.46 5.13 23.31
N GLU A 303 18.66 4.57 23.07
CA GLU A 303 19.83 4.81 23.93
C GLU A 303 20.24 6.29 23.95
N THR A 304 20.20 6.96 22.81
CA THR A 304 20.54 8.37 22.68
C THR A 304 19.57 9.24 23.49
N GLU A 305 18.26 9.04 23.31
CA GLU A 305 17.20 9.75 24.02
C GLU A 305 17.28 9.51 25.53
N TRP A 306 17.53 8.26 25.95
CA TRP A 306 17.76 7.94 27.35
C TRP A 306 18.93 8.73 27.94
N ARG A 307 20.09 8.77 27.27
CA ARG A 307 21.25 9.53 27.76
C ARG A 307 20.94 11.02 27.89
N ILE A 308 20.24 11.61 26.91
CA ILE A 308 19.84 13.02 26.94
C ILE A 308 18.92 13.29 28.14
N ILE A 309 17.83 12.53 28.25
CA ILE A 309 16.85 12.66 29.33
C ILE A 309 17.50 12.43 30.70
N ARG A 310 18.45 11.50 30.75
CA ARG A 310 19.18 11.16 31.97
C ARG A 310 20.02 12.31 32.47
N LEU A 311 20.77 12.97 31.58
CA LEU A 311 21.55 14.15 31.93
C LEU A 311 20.64 15.33 32.30
N GLU A 312 19.52 15.51 31.61
CA GLU A 312 18.51 16.53 31.95
C GLU A 312 18.00 16.36 33.39
N ILE A 313 17.59 15.15 33.78
CA ILE A 313 17.05 14.87 35.12
C ILE A 313 18.10 15.01 36.23
N LEU A 314 19.38 14.79 35.90
CA LEU A 314 20.46 14.93 36.87
C LEU A 314 20.89 16.39 37.08
N LYS A 315 20.43 17.33 36.24
CA LYS A 315 20.66 18.75 36.48
C LYS A 315 19.85 19.21 37.71
N PRO A 316 20.39 20.12 38.53
CA PRO A 316 19.69 20.64 39.70
C PRO A 316 18.48 21.51 39.33
N GLU A 317 18.48 22.10 38.14
CA GLU A 317 17.38 22.92 37.61
C GLU A 317 16.61 22.13 36.56
N GLN A 318 15.31 21.97 36.79
CA GLN A 318 14.43 21.23 35.89
C GLN A 318 13.74 22.18 34.92
N ASP A 319 13.79 21.87 33.62
CA ASP A 319 13.08 22.62 32.59
C ASP A 319 11.55 22.47 32.75
N VAL A 320 10.81 23.52 32.39
CA VAL A 320 9.35 23.60 32.47
C VAL A 320 8.68 22.48 31.67
N VAL A 321 9.23 22.15 30.50
CA VAL A 321 8.74 21.05 29.66
C VAL A 321 8.95 19.69 30.34
N GLY A 322 10.12 19.50 30.95
CA GLY A 322 10.41 18.34 31.79
C GLY A 322 9.45 18.21 32.97
N ALA A 323 9.23 19.28 33.73
CA ALA A 323 8.27 19.26 34.85
C ALA A 323 6.84 18.89 34.39
N MET A 324 6.41 19.37 33.21
CA MET A 324 5.09 19.04 32.65
C MET A 324 4.94 17.55 32.32
N LEU A 325 5.96 16.95 31.71
CA LEU A 325 5.96 15.52 31.37
C LEU A 325 6.02 14.60 32.62
N ASP A 326 6.41 15.15 33.79
CA ASP A 326 6.61 14.37 35.04
C ASP A 326 5.32 14.31 35.84
N ARG A 327 4.33 15.10 35.44
CA ARG A 327 3.05 15.16 36.11
C ARG A 327 2.41 13.78 36.20
N GLY A 328 2.10 13.35 37.41
CA GLY A 328 1.54 12.03 37.69
C GLY A 328 2.57 10.92 37.85
N ALA A 329 3.86 11.25 38.01
CA ALA A 329 4.85 10.28 38.47
C ALA A 329 4.52 9.85 39.90
N PRO A 330 4.63 8.55 40.23
CA PRO A 330 4.29 8.08 41.57
C PRO A 330 5.28 8.59 42.62
N TYR A 331 6.54 8.80 42.22
CA TYR A 331 7.59 9.41 43.05
C TYR A 331 8.75 9.88 42.17
N TYR A 332 9.59 10.76 42.73
CA TYR A 332 10.81 11.28 42.10
C TYR A 332 12.03 10.81 42.89
N ARG A 333 12.71 9.78 42.39
CA ARG A 333 13.90 9.16 42.99
C ARG A 333 14.85 8.64 41.90
N PRO A 334 15.44 9.52 41.07
CA PRO A 334 16.40 9.09 40.06
C PRO A 334 17.60 8.41 40.73
N ARG A 335 18.21 7.43 40.04
CA ARG A 335 19.44 6.80 40.52
C ARG A 335 20.57 7.83 40.61
N LEU A 336 21.60 7.57 41.42
CA LEU A 336 22.78 8.44 41.51
C LEU A 336 23.52 8.51 40.16
N ALA A 337 24.14 9.65 39.89
CA ALA A 337 24.96 9.84 38.70
C ALA A 337 26.18 8.91 38.72
N THR A 338 26.47 8.25 37.59
CA THR A 338 27.73 7.54 37.39
C THR A 338 28.88 8.53 37.20
N GLU A 339 30.13 8.07 37.31
CA GLU A 339 31.30 8.94 37.04
C GLU A 339 31.28 9.50 35.61
N GLU A 340 30.83 8.71 34.63
CA GLU A 340 30.65 9.15 33.24
C GLU A 340 29.60 10.26 33.12
N GLU A 341 28.45 10.10 33.80
CA GLU A 341 27.39 11.12 33.82
C GLU A 341 27.85 12.41 34.52
N LYS A 342 28.61 12.29 35.62
CA LYS A 342 29.21 13.45 36.32
C LYS A 342 30.18 14.20 35.42
N LEU A 343 31.04 13.49 34.69
CA LEU A 343 31.97 14.08 33.72
C LEU A 343 31.20 14.80 32.60
N ALA A 344 30.16 14.17 32.04
CA ALA A 344 29.33 14.77 31.01
C ALA A 344 28.61 16.06 31.48
N LEU A 345 28.10 16.07 32.72
CA LEU A 345 27.47 17.26 33.33
C LEU A 345 28.48 18.40 33.53
N SER A 346 29.70 18.08 33.98
CA SER A 346 30.76 19.08 34.14
C SER A 346 31.16 19.73 32.82
N HIS A 347 31.26 18.93 31.75
CA HIS A 347 31.56 19.42 30.40
C HIS A 347 30.43 20.29 29.84
N ALA A 348 29.18 19.89 30.06
CA ALA A 348 28.01 20.67 29.62
C ALA A 348 27.95 22.04 30.32
N SER A 349 28.25 22.09 31.62
CA SER A 349 28.29 23.34 32.39
C SER A 349 29.35 24.30 31.86
N ILE A 350 30.55 23.80 31.52
CA ILE A 350 31.63 24.63 30.95
C ILE A 350 31.22 25.25 29.61
N LEU A 351 30.55 24.48 28.74
CA LEU A 351 30.09 24.96 27.44
C LEU A 351 28.95 25.99 27.56
N GLU A 352 28.03 25.81 28.50
CA GLU A 352 26.97 26.79 28.78
C GLU A 352 27.58 28.12 29.29
N THR A 353 28.58 28.08 30.19
CA THR A 353 29.29 29.28 30.64
C THR A 353 30.00 29.99 29.49
N GLN A 354 30.72 29.25 28.63
CA GLN A 354 31.38 29.83 27.45
C GLN A 354 30.37 30.46 26.46
N LYS A 355 29.20 29.85 26.28
CA LYS A 355 28.15 30.39 25.40
C LYS A 355 27.54 31.67 25.95
N VAL A 356 27.32 31.75 27.27
CA VAL A 356 26.86 32.97 27.94
C VAL A 356 27.92 34.07 27.83
N ASP A 357 29.20 33.76 28.05
CA ASP A 357 30.30 34.72 27.88
C ASP A 357 30.38 35.26 26.45
N LEU A 358 30.24 34.39 25.44
CA LEU A 358 30.18 34.79 24.03
C LEU A 358 28.97 35.68 23.73
N THR A 359 27.80 35.38 24.30
CA THR A 359 26.57 36.14 24.08
C THR A 359 26.61 37.52 24.76
N ILE A 360 27.25 37.62 25.94
CA ILE A 360 27.47 38.89 26.64
C ILE A 360 28.57 39.71 25.94
N SER A 361 29.55 39.07 25.30
CA SER A 361 30.61 39.75 24.54
C SER A 361 30.14 40.37 23.22
N ILE A 362 28.99 39.92 22.67
CA ILE A 362 28.30 40.63 21.59
C ILE A 362 27.46 41.73 22.24
N SER A 363 28.06 42.89 22.45
CA SER A 363 27.42 43.99 23.18
C SER A 363 26.39 44.71 22.31
N LEU A 364 25.47 45.46 22.94
CA LEU A 364 24.50 46.31 22.25
C LEU A 364 25.17 47.30 21.27
N ALA A 365 26.46 47.61 21.45
CA ALA A 365 27.23 48.44 20.54
C ALA A 365 27.51 47.75 19.18
N ASP A 366 27.66 46.42 19.16
CA ASP A 366 27.91 45.63 17.94
C ASP A 366 26.62 45.44 17.11
N LEU A 367 25.45 45.47 17.76
CA LEU A 367 24.15 45.45 17.08
C LEU A 367 23.80 46.82 16.45
N LEU A 368 24.31 47.93 17.00
CA LEU A 368 24.07 49.27 16.46
C LEU A 368 24.97 49.62 15.27
N THR A 369 26.16 49.01 15.14
CA THR A 369 27.04 49.19 13.97
C THR A 369 26.55 48.44 12.72
N LEU A 370 25.76 47.38 12.87
CA LEU A 370 25.20 46.61 11.74
C LEU A 370 24.07 47.33 10.99
N ASN A 371 23.42 48.34 11.58
CA ASN A 371 22.33 49.09 10.93
C ASN A 371 22.79 50.32 10.13
N ASN A 372 24.06 50.74 10.24
CA ASN A 372 24.58 51.93 9.54
C ASN A 372 25.29 51.64 8.21
N VAL A 373 25.28 50.39 7.72
CA VAL A 373 25.93 50.03 6.43
C VAL A 373 24.92 50.01 5.26
N ARG A 374 23.71 50.56 5.45
CA ARG A 374 22.73 50.77 4.37
C ARG A 374 22.31 52.24 4.28
N GLN A 375 23.23 53.12 3.90
CA GLN A 375 22.92 54.39 3.23
C GLN A 375 23.96 54.67 2.15
#